data_AF-A0A2H0XJ66-F1
#
_entry.id   AF-A0A2H0XJ66-F1
#
_cell.length_a   1.000
_cell.length_b   1.000
_cell.length_c   1.000
_cell.angle_alpha   90.00
_cell.angle_beta   90.00
_cell.angle_gamma   90.00
#
_symmetry.space_group_name_H-M   'P 1'
#
loop_
_entity.id
_entity.type
_entity.pdbx_description
1 polymer ?
#
loop_
_entity_poly.entity_id
_entity_poly.type
_entity_poly.pdbx_seq_one_letter_code
_entity_poly.pdbx_strand_id
1 'polypeptide(L)'
;MLTGPYPINDVDLYVTRTSPGIYILSRDGRTAAYVGRSDTDVASRIKQSSSEGYAYFWFEHATSPRDAYYKECEYYHKYNPPDNTNHPAVPSGTYWRCPIIGCPWS
;
A
#
# COMPACT_ATOMS: atom_id res chain seq x y z
N MET A 1 -9.92 6.02 4.18
CA MET A 1 -10.40 5.72 2.82
C MET A 1 -9.34 6.11 1.82
N LEU A 2 -9.13 5.29 0.78
CA LEU A 2 -8.23 5.57 -0.33
C LEU A 2 -8.62 6.84 -1.09
N THR A 3 -7.62 7.65 -1.43
CA THR A 3 -7.75 8.82 -2.30
C THR A 3 -6.89 8.63 -3.56
N GLY A 4 -7.39 9.08 -4.70
CA GLY A 4 -6.76 8.90 -6.02
C GLY A 4 -7.74 8.39 -7.09
N PRO A 5 -7.24 7.96 -8.27
CA PRO A 5 -5.82 7.86 -8.61
C PRO A 5 -5.21 9.25 -8.87
N TYR A 6 -3.97 9.44 -8.42
CA TYR A 6 -3.15 10.60 -8.75
C TYR A 6 -1.97 10.19 -9.63
N PRO A 7 -1.43 11.07 -10.48
CA PRO A 7 -0.20 10.79 -11.21
C PRO A 7 0.98 10.55 -10.27
N ILE A 8 1.80 9.55 -10.54
CA ILE A 8 2.92 9.15 -9.66
C ILE A 8 3.99 10.24 -9.49
N ASN A 9 4.05 11.22 -10.40
CA ASN A 9 4.96 12.35 -10.30
C ASN A 9 4.44 13.45 -9.36
N ASP A 10 3.17 13.38 -8.94
CA ASP A 10 2.52 14.38 -8.09
C ASP A 10 2.40 13.93 -6.63
N VAL A 11 3.22 12.97 -6.19
CA VAL A 11 3.15 12.42 -4.82
C VAL A 11 3.22 13.50 -3.76
N ASP A 12 4.16 14.43 -3.89
CA ASP A 12 4.37 15.49 -2.89
C ASP A 12 3.25 16.55 -2.89
N LEU A 13 2.42 16.61 -3.94
CA LEU A 13 1.24 17.47 -4.01
C LEU A 13 0.07 16.90 -3.20
N TYR A 14 -0.09 15.58 -3.19
CA TYR A 14 -1.26 14.92 -2.59
C TYR A 14 -0.96 14.27 -1.23
N VAL A 15 0.26 13.78 -1.01
CA VAL A 15 0.67 13.08 0.21
C VAL A 15 1.49 14.04 1.09
N THR A 16 0.80 14.94 1.76
CA THR A 16 1.41 16.12 2.41
C THR A 16 1.96 15.86 3.82
N ARG A 17 1.79 14.66 4.36
CA ARG A 17 2.18 14.31 5.73
C ARG A 17 3.07 13.08 5.77
N THR A 18 4.21 13.19 6.45
CA THR A 18 5.02 12.05 6.87
C THR A 18 4.23 11.23 7.88
N SER A 19 3.82 10.04 7.46
CA SER A 19 2.91 9.18 8.23
C SER A 19 2.99 7.74 7.71
N PRO A 20 2.73 6.74 8.57
CA PRO A 20 2.39 5.41 8.10
C PRO A 20 1.20 5.48 7.15
N GLY A 21 1.10 4.53 6.25
CA GLY A 21 0.02 4.48 5.28
C GLY A 21 0.14 3.32 4.32
N ILE A 22 -0.90 3.18 3.50
CA ILE A 22 -0.97 2.22 2.42
C ILE A 22 -1.03 2.95 1.09
N TYR A 23 -0.63 2.26 0.04
CA TYR A 23 -0.69 2.76 -1.32
C TYR A 23 -1.02 1.64 -2.30
N ILE A 24 -1.66 2.02 -3.40
CA ILE A 24 -1.95 1.14 -4.53
C ILE A 24 -1.33 1.78 -5.76
N LEU A 25 -0.52 1.04 -6.49
CA LEU A 25 0.09 1.49 -7.74
C LEU A 25 -0.67 0.93 -8.93
N SER A 26 -0.68 1.70 -10.02
CA SER A 26 -1.34 1.33 -11.26
C SER A 26 -0.63 1.89 -12.47
N ARG A 27 -0.70 1.14 -13.59
CA ARG A 27 -0.15 1.55 -14.89
C ARG A 27 -1.16 2.37 -15.71
N ASP A 28 -2.45 2.13 -15.50
CA ASP A 28 -3.54 2.70 -16.30
C ASP A 28 -4.49 3.62 -15.49
N GLY A 29 -4.26 3.74 -14.18
CA GLY A 29 -5.11 4.50 -13.26
C GLY A 29 -6.45 3.84 -12.98
N ARG A 30 -6.62 2.56 -13.31
CA ARG A 30 -7.88 1.82 -13.16
C ARG A 30 -7.69 0.51 -12.42
N THR A 31 -6.63 -0.20 -12.75
CA THR A 31 -6.35 -1.54 -12.24
C THR A 31 -5.25 -1.48 -11.19
N ALA A 32 -5.48 -2.06 -10.02
CA ALA A 32 -4.46 -2.22 -9.00
C ALA A 32 -3.40 -3.21 -9.48
N ALA A 33 -2.19 -2.71 -9.74
CA ALA A 33 -1.06 -3.53 -10.17
C ALA A 33 -0.25 -4.04 -8.97
N TYR A 34 -0.11 -3.18 -7.95
CA TYR A 34 0.61 -3.47 -6.72
C TYR A 34 -0.07 -2.78 -5.52
N VAL A 35 -0.09 -3.43 -4.37
CA VAL A 35 -0.51 -2.88 -3.08
C VAL A 35 0.68 -2.93 -2.14
N GLY A 36 0.94 -1.82 -1.46
CA GLY A 36 2.04 -1.72 -0.52
C GLY A 36 1.69 -0.86 0.69
N ARG A 37 2.60 -0.86 1.66
CA ARG A 37 2.53 0.04 2.81
C ARG A 37 3.87 0.70 3.14
N SER A 38 3.80 1.67 4.02
CA SER A 38 4.92 2.19 4.78
C SER A 38 4.54 2.27 6.25
N ASP A 39 5.45 1.85 7.12
CA ASP A 39 5.28 1.91 8.56
C ASP A 39 5.64 3.31 9.12
N THR A 40 6.20 4.21 8.31
CA THR A 40 6.70 5.52 8.76
C THR A 40 6.38 6.67 7.80
N ASP A 41 6.62 6.48 6.50
CA ASP A 41 6.44 7.50 5.48
C ASP A 41 5.95 6.88 4.16
N VAL A 42 4.64 6.99 3.91
CA VAL A 42 4.01 6.45 2.70
C VAL A 42 4.42 7.21 1.44
N ALA A 43 4.67 8.52 1.52
CA ALA A 43 5.10 9.32 0.37
C ALA A 43 6.46 8.82 -0.16
N SER A 44 7.41 8.61 0.76
CA SER A 44 8.73 8.09 0.41
C SER A 44 8.68 6.72 -0.27
N ARG A 45 7.80 5.82 0.17
CA ARG A 45 7.64 4.49 -0.46
C ARG A 45 7.00 4.55 -1.85
N ILE A 46 5.98 5.40 -2.04
CA ILE A 46 5.38 5.60 -3.37
C ILE A 46 6.44 6.14 -4.34
N LYS A 47 7.23 7.14 -3.93
CA LYS A 47 8.30 7.71 -4.76
C LYS A 47 9.38 6.69 -5.13
N GLN A 48 9.80 5.83 -4.19
CA GLN A 48 10.74 4.75 -4.50
C GLN A 48 10.22 3.81 -5.61
N SER A 49 8.92 3.57 -5.64
CA SER A 49 8.26 2.69 -6.61
C SER A 49 8.07 3.33 -8.00
N SER A 50 8.32 4.64 -8.16
CA SER A 50 8.16 5.36 -9.44
C SER A 50 9.03 4.84 -10.58
N SER A 51 10.16 4.20 -10.26
CA SER A 51 11.08 3.62 -11.23
C SER A 51 10.61 2.28 -11.82
N GLU A 52 9.50 1.73 -11.31
CA GLU A 52 9.02 0.37 -11.63
C GLU A 52 7.92 0.34 -12.71
N GLY A 53 7.73 1.46 -13.44
CA GLY A 53 6.80 1.53 -14.58
C GLY A 53 5.33 1.75 -14.23
N TYR A 54 5.03 2.18 -13.00
CA TYR A 54 3.70 2.63 -12.61
C TYR A 54 3.51 4.11 -12.96
N ALA A 55 2.27 4.51 -13.27
CA ALA A 55 1.94 5.88 -13.67
C ALA A 55 0.99 6.58 -12.69
N TYR A 56 0.25 5.80 -11.89
CA TYR A 56 -0.77 6.31 -10.99
C TYR A 56 -0.68 5.65 -9.62
N PHE A 57 -1.18 6.33 -8.60
CA PHE A 57 -1.33 5.77 -7.27
C PHE A 57 -2.62 6.20 -6.58
N TRP A 58 -3.12 5.33 -5.71
CA TRP A 58 -3.99 5.72 -4.60
C TRP A 58 -3.22 5.61 -3.29
N PHE A 59 -3.64 6.35 -2.27
CA PHE A 59 -3.06 6.21 -0.93
C PHE A 59 -4.09 6.42 0.17
N GLU A 60 -3.74 5.97 1.37
CA GLU A 60 -4.45 6.29 2.60
C GLU A 60 -3.45 6.37 3.74
N HIS A 61 -3.55 7.41 4.58
CA HIS A 61 -2.80 7.45 5.84
C HIS A 61 -3.37 6.46 6.85
N ALA A 62 -2.47 5.73 7.51
CA ALA A 62 -2.81 4.83 8.59
C ALA A 62 -2.57 5.50 9.95
N THR A 63 -3.29 5.05 10.97
CA THR A 63 -3.14 5.56 12.35
C THR A 63 -1.94 4.95 13.06
N SER A 64 -1.43 3.84 12.57
CA SER A 64 -0.26 3.13 13.10
C SER A 64 0.32 2.18 12.04
N PRO A 65 1.55 1.66 12.23
CA PRO A 65 2.10 0.59 11.40
C PRO A 65 1.21 -0.67 11.35
N ARG A 66 0.55 -1.01 12.47
CA ARG A 66 -0.37 -2.15 12.54
C ARG A 66 -1.62 -1.92 11.69
N ASP A 67 -2.19 -0.71 11.76
CA ASP A 67 -3.32 -0.32 10.90
C ASP A 67 -2.93 -0.36 9.41
N ALA A 68 -1.71 0.10 9.08
CA ALA A 68 -1.19 0.02 7.72
C ALA A 68 -1.06 -1.43 7.23
N TYR A 69 -0.52 -2.34 8.06
CA TYR A 69 -0.41 -3.76 7.75
C TYR A 69 -1.79 -4.42 7.53
N TYR A 70 -2.78 -4.12 8.37
CA TYR A 70 -4.12 -4.68 8.23
C TYR A 70 -4.80 -4.20 6.95
N LYS A 71 -4.75 -2.90 6.66
CA LYS A 71 -5.30 -2.35 5.42
C LYS A 71 -4.59 -2.87 4.19
N GLU A 72 -3.27 -3.05 4.24
CA GLU A 72 -2.52 -3.64 3.13
C GLU A 72 -3.00 -5.08 2.85
N CYS A 73 -3.19 -5.89 3.88
CA CYS A 73 -3.76 -7.23 3.73
C CYS A 73 -5.16 -7.20 3.12
N GLU A 74 -6.04 -6.32 3.62
CA GLU A 74 -7.40 -6.15 3.08
C GLU A 74 -7.37 -5.78 1.60
N TYR A 75 -6.55 -4.81 1.20
CA TYR A 75 -6.46 -4.38 -0.20
C TYR A 75 -5.74 -5.39 -1.09
N TYR A 76 -4.71 -6.06 -0.59
CA TYR A 76 -4.04 -7.17 -1.30
C TYR A 76 -5.05 -8.28 -1.63
N HIS A 77 -5.82 -8.74 -0.64
CA HIS A 77 -6.82 -9.79 -0.85
C HIS A 77 -8.01 -9.31 -1.70
N LYS A 78 -8.42 -8.06 -1.55
CA LYS A 78 -9.53 -7.48 -2.34
C LYS A 78 -9.19 -7.36 -3.81
N TYR A 79 -7.99 -6.91 -4.13
CA TYR A 79 -7.62 -6.58 -5.51
C TYR A 79 -6.82 -7.69 -6.21
N ASN A 80 -6.26 -8.65 -5.45
CA ASN A 80 -5.38 -9.70 -5.97
C ASN A 80 -4.35 -9.15 -6.99
N PRO A 81 -3.57 -8.13 -6.61
CA PRO A 81 -2.71 -7.39 -7.53
C PRO A 81 -1.63 -8.30 -8.14
N PRO A 82 -1.45 -8.28 -9.47
CA PRO A 82 -0.59 -9.24 -10.18
C PRO A 82 0.89 -9.12 -9.82
N ASP A 83 1.35 -7.94 -9.38
CA ASP A 83 2.77 -7.71 -9.08
C ASP A 83 3.11 -8.01 -7.61
N ASN A 84 2.13 -8.24 -6.72
CA ASN A 84 2.39 -8.79 -5.39
C ASN A 84 2.45 -10.32 -5.45
N THR A 85 3.63 -10.84 -5.73
CA THR A 85 3.89 -12.30 -5.75
C THR A 85 3.88 -12.94 -4.35
N ASN A 86 3.99 -12.13 -3.30
CA ASN A 86 4.01 -12.58 -1.91
C ASN A 86 2.95 -11.85 -1.09
N HIS A 87 2.36 -12.57 -0.13
CA HIS A 87 1.49 -11.97 0.88
C HIS A 87 2.24 -10.88 1.67
N PRO A 88 1.56 -9.81 2.10
CA PRO A 88 2.12 -8.79 3.00
C PRO A 88 2.91 -9.36 4.17
N ALA A 89 4.18 -8.95 4.28
CA ALA A 89 5.06 -9.40 5.35
C ALA A 89 4.77 -8.66 6.65
N VAL A 90 4.78 -9.40 7.76
CA VAL A 90 4.68 -8.86 9.13
C VAL A 90 6.05 -8.30 9.54
N PRO A 91 6.13 -7.11 10.17
CA PRO A 91 7.39 -6.58 10.69
C PRO A 91 8.03 -7.50 11.74
N SER A 92 9.35 -7.64 11.68
CA SER A 92 10.13 -8.44 12.63
C SER A 92 9.88 -8.03 14.07
N GLY A 93 9.78 -9.01 14.98
CA GLY A 93 9.55 -8.77 16.40
C GLY A 93 8.09 -8.46 16.77
N THR A 94 7.17 -8.53 15.81
CA THR A 94 5.73 -8.45 16.06
C THR A 94 5.07 -9.82 15.88
N TYR A 95 3.89 -10.00 16.47
CA TYR A 95 3.07 -11.22 16.35
C TYR A 95 1.75 -10.94 15.64
N TRP A 96 1.74 -9.96 14.73
CA TRP A 96 0.53 -9.61 14.01
C TRP A 96 0.16 -10.72 13.03
N ARG A 97 -1.14 -10.92 12.88
CA ARG A 97 -1.72 -11.87 11.95
C ARG A 97 -2.55 -11.14 10.90
N CYS A 98 -2.63 -11.72 9.71
CA CYS A 98 -3.49 -11.22 8.66
C CYS A 98 -4.94 -11.15 9.17
N PRO A 99 -5.67 -10.04 8.98
CA PRO A 99 -7.05 -9.92 9.47
C PRO A 99 -8.06 -10.71 8.64
N ILE A 100 -7.66 -11.27 7.48
CA ILE A 100 -8.57 -11.98 6.58
C ILE A 100 -8.78 -13.42 7.06
N ILE A 101 -10.04 -13.74 7.39
CA ILE A 101 -10.45 -15.08 7.84
C ILE A 101 -10.11 -16.13 6.76
N GLY A 102 -9.47 -17.22 7.18
CA GLY A 102 -9.10 -18.33 6.30
C GLY A 102 -7.80 -18.10 5.52
N CYS A 103 -7.13 -16.97 5.73
CA CYS A 103 -5.80 -16.72 5.19
C CYS A 103 -4.75 -17.58 5.94
N PRO A 104 -3.79 -18.22 5.25
CA PRO A 104 -2.72 -18.99 5.91
C PRO A 104 -1.87 -18.19 6.90
N TRP A 105 -1.91 -16.86 6.83
CA TRP A 105 -1.20 -15.94 7.70
C TRP A 105 -2.10 -15.28 8.78
N SER A 106 -3.38 -15.69 8.89
CA SER A 106 -4.29 -15.26 9.97
C SER A 106 -4.03 -15.89 11.33
#